data_AF-A0AAV3RCK6-F1
#
_entry.id   AF-A0AAV3RCK6-F1
#
_cell.length_a   1.000
_cell.length_b   1.000
_cell.length_c   1.000
_cell.angle_alpha   90.00
_cell.angle_beta   90.00
_cell.angle_gamma   90.00
#
_symmetry.space_group_name_H-M   'P 1'
#
loop_
_entity.id
_entity.type
_entity.pdbx_description
1 polymer ?
#
loop_
_entity_poly.entity_id
_entity_poly.type
_entity_poly.pdbx_seq_one_letter_code
_entity_poly.pdbx_strand_id
1 'polypeptide(L)'
;MYNSLQSGHSRLWVLYPCSVSKLASFTDADWGGCPDTRQSISSYCVYLGDSLISWSVKRQQTLSGSSAEAEYKGVANVVSESCWIRNLLLELHFPISTTTVVHCDNVSVVYVSGNPVQHQCTKHIEMDIHFVREKVSLGQLFGDFRSSLNVRPPPVSTTGAY
;
A
#
# COMPACT_ATOMS: atom_id res chain seq x y z
N MET A 1 -19.73 -40.76 34.75
CA MET A 1 -18.32 -40.42 34.46
C MET A 1 -18.26 -39.84 33.05
N TYR A 2 -17.68 -38.64 32.92
CA TYR A 2 -17.29 -37.92 31.69
C TYR A 2 -18.44 -37.42 30.76
N ASN A 3 -18.48 -36.19 30.22
CA ASN A 3 -17.49 -35.13 29.93
C ASN A 3 -18.19 -33.75 30.03
N SER A 4 -17.63 -32.76 30.74
CA SER A 4 -16.71 -31.71 30.25
C SER A 4 -17.37 -30.63 29.37
N LEU A 5 -17.56 -29.43 29.94
CA LEU A 5 -17.96 -28.18 29.28
C LEU A 5 -16.79 -27.64 28.47
N GLN A 6 -16.93 -27.54 27.14
CA GLN A 6 -16.05 -26.72 26.32
C GLN A 6 -16.74 -25.39 25.97
N SER A 7 -16.19 -24.32 26.55
CA SER A 7 -16.45 -22.93 26.23
C SER A 7 -16.14 -22.66 24.76
N GLY A 8 -17.19 -22.38 23.96
CA GLY A 8 -17.06 -21.96 22.59
C GLY A 8 -16.79 -20.46 22.51
N HIS A 9 -15.55 -20.07 22.23
CA HIS A 9 -15.24 -18.71 21.77
C HIS A 9 -15.83 -18.53 20.36
N SER A 10 -17.04 -18.00 20.26
CA SER A 10 -17.61 -17.53 19.01
C SER A 10 -16.87 -16.26 18.56
N ARG A 11 -15.84 -16.42 17.73
CA ARG A 11 -15.22 -15.32 16.99
C ARG A 11 -16.25 -14.76 16.02
N LEU A 12 -16.86 -13.63 16.39
CA LEU A 12 -17.82 -12.90 15.57
C LEU A 12 -17.03 -12.17 14.47
N TRP A 13 -17.04 -12.72 13.26
CA TRP A 13 -16.56 -12.00 12.08
C TRP A 13 -17.66 -11.04 11.61
N VAL A 14 -17.39 -9.74 11.64
CA VAL A 14 -18.30 -8.74 11.07
C VAL A 14 -17.97 -8.63 9.59
N LEU A 15 -18.86 -9.12 8.74
CA LEU A 15 -18.79 -8.95 7.29
C LEU A 15 -19.55 -7.68 6.92
N TYR A 16 -18.83 -6.66 6.45
CA TYR A 16 -19.45 -5.47 5.88
C TYR A 16 -19.76 -5.73 4.40
N PRO A 17 -20.99 -5.43 3.92
CA PRO A 17 -21.25 -5.42 2.49
C PRO A 17 -20.37 -4.33 1.86
N CYS A 18 -19.41 -4.76 1.05
CA CYS A 18 -18.44 -3.88 0.42
C CYS A 18 -18.74 -3.77 -1.07
N SER A 19 -18.91 -2.56 -1.58
CA SER A 19 -18.94 -2.34 -3.02
C SER A 19 -17.53 -2.61 -3.59
N VAL A 20 -17.38 -3.72 -4.33
CA VAL A 20 -16.14 -4.13 -5.01
C VAL A 20 -15.91 -3.28 -6.27
N SER A 21 -15.99 -1.95 -6.13
CA SER A 21 -15.99 -1.03 -7.27
C SER A 21 -14.72 -0.22 -7.38
N LYS A 22 -13.97 -0.05 -6.28
CA LYS A 22 -12.79 0.83 -6.24
C LYS A 22 -11.66 0.23 -5.41
N LEU A 23 -10.46 0.21 -5.98
CA LEU A 23 -9.23 -0.10 -5.26
C LEU A 23 -8.47 1.21 -4.99
N ALA A 24 -8.11 1.44 -3.73
CA ALA A 24 -7.32 2.59 -3.32
C ALA A 24 -6.17 2.13 -2.42
N SER A 25 -4.97 2.61 -2.71
CA SER A 25 -3.76 2.21 -2.00
C SER A 25 -3.04 3.43 -1.46
N PHE A 26 -2.45 3.31 -0.29
CA PHE A 26 -1.67 4.34 0.36
C PHE A 26 -0.30 3.77 0.73
N THR A 27 0.73 4.60 0.67
CA THR A 27 2.08 4.23 1.07
C THR A 27 2.79 5.41 1.72
N ASP A 28 3.72 5.08 2.60
CA ASP A 28 4.56 5.99 3.36
C ASP A 28 5.90 5.29 3.62
N ALA A 29 7.03 6.00 3.53
CA ALA A 29 8.34 5.41 3.75
C ALA A 29 9.26 6.29 4.62
N ASP A 30 9.58 5.77 5.80
CA ASP A 30 10.54 6.42 6.69
C ASP A 30 11.99 6.09 6.30
N TRP A 31 12.77 7.12 5.98
CA TRP A 31 14.16 6.97 5.55
C TRP A 31 15.11 6.77 6.73
N GLY A 32 15.82 5.64 6.73
CA GLY A 32 16.76 5.32 7.81
C GLY A 32 16.10 5.03 9.16
N GLY A 33 14.80 4.75 9.18
CA GLY A 33 14.00 4.52 10.39
C GLY A 33 14.42 3.32 11.24
N CYS A 34 15.22 2.37 10.70
CA CYS A 34 15.84 1.33 11.52
C CYS A 34 17.15 1.82 12.16
N PRO A 35 17.23 1.94 13.51
CA PRO A 35 18.40 2.49 14.19
C PRO A 35 19.67 1.64 14.01
N ASP A 36 19.51 0.31 13.92
CA ASP A 36 20.64 -0.63 13.86
C ASP A 36 21.25 -0.73 12.46
N THR A 37 20.42 -0.78 11.42
CA THR A 37 20.89 -1.02 10.05
C THR A 37 20.76 0.18 9.13
N ARG A 38 20.15 1.29 9.61
CA ARG A 38 19.81 2.49 8.82
C ARG A 38 19.04 2.17 7.53
N GLN A 39 18.30 1.07 7.53
CA GLN A 39 17.39 0.71 6.44
C GLN A 39 16.09 1.50 6.60
N SER A 40 15.53 1.93 5.47
CA SER A 40 14.22 2.56 5.46
C SER A 40 13.12 1.57 5.81
N ILE A 41 12.03 2.08 6.38
CA ILE A 41 10.82 1.32 6.71
C ILE A 41 9.72 1.82 5.78
N SER A 42 9.21 0.94 4.93
CA SER A 42 8.05 1.25 4.07
C SER A 42 6.80 0.63 4.65
N SER A 43 5.72 1.41 4.68
CA SER A 43 4.39 0.94 5.00
C SER A 43 3.44 1.13 3.82
N TYR A 44 2.41 0.29 3.77
CA TYR A 44 1.30 0.47 2.86
C TYR A 44 0.00 -0.07 3.44
N CYS A 45 -1.10 0.44 2.89
CA CYS A 45 -2.43 -0.12 3.10
C CYS A 45 -3.24 -0.06 1.79
N VAL A 46 -3.97 -1.12 1.49
CA VAL A 46 -4.83 -1.28 0.31
C VAL A 46 -6.27 -1.48 0.76
N TYR A 47 -7.13 -0.63 0.24
CA TYR A 47 -8.57 -0.63 0.47
C TYR A 47 -9.31 -1.08 -0.77
N LEU A 48 -10.31 -1.92 -0.56
CA LEU A 48 -11.35 -2.23 -1.52
C LEU A 48 -12.63 -1.55 -1.05
N GLY A 49 -13.12 -0.55 -1.77
CA GLY A 49 -14.16 0.35 -1.26
C GLY A 49 -13.70 1.01 0.04
N ASP A 50 -14.48 0.80 1.11
CA ASP A 50 -14.18 1.28 2.46
C ASP A 50 -13.49 0.20 3.35
N SER A 51 -13.24 -0.99 2.80
CA SER A 51 -12.68 -2.12 3.56
C SER A 51 -11.16 -2.22 3.37
N LEU A 52 -10.41 -2.21 4.48
CA LEU A 52 -8.98 -2.51 4.47
C LEU A 52 -8.77 -4.01 4.20
N ILE A 53 -8.11 -4.34 3.08
CA ILE A 53 -7.93 -5.74 2.65
C ILE A 53 -6.48 -6.22 2.72
N SER A 54 -5.50 -5.32 2.63
CA SER A 54 -4.08 -5.66 2.77
C SER A 54 -3.34 -4.48 3.41
N TRP A 55 -2.42 -4.78 4.32
CA TRP A 55 -1.53 -3.79 4.91
C TRP A 55 -0.22 -4.46 5.31
N SER A 56 0.86 -3.69 5.27
CA SER A 56 2.15 -4.16 5.77
C SER A 56 3.01 -2.99 6.19
N VAL A 57 3.88 -3.25 7.16
CA VAL A 57 4.99 -2.38 7.52
C VAL A 57 6.24 -3.25 7.47
N LYS A 58 7.15 -2.93 6.55
CA LYS A 58 8.33 -3.75 6.31
C LYS A 58 9.57 -2.90 6.10
N ARG A 59 10.69 -3.40 6.63
CA ARG A 59 12.01 -2.86 6.33
C ARG A 59 12.34 -3.11 4.86
N GLN A 60 12.89 -2.11 4.20
CA GLN A 60 13.38 -2.24 2.84
C GLN A 60 14.64 -3.10 2.84
N GLN A 61 14.66 -4.13 1.99
CA GLN A 61 15.80 -5.05 1.87
C GLN A 61 17.06 -4.34 1.36
N THR A 62 16.87 -3.32 0.51
CA THR A 62 17.94 -2.51 -0.05
C THR A 62 18.04 -1.20 0.72
N LEU A 63 19.26 -0.81 1.08
CA LEU A 63 19.52 0.52 1.63
C LEU A 63 19.10 1.59 0.63
N SER A 64 18.48 2.66 1.12
CA SER A 64 18.07 3.80 0.30
C SER A 64 18.98 4.98 0.61
N GLY A 65 19.58 5.57 -0.42
CA GLY A 65 20.51 6.68 -0.29
C GLY A 65 19.83 8.03 -0.05
N SER A 66 18.51 8.10 -0.22
CA SER A 66 17.69 9.29 0.02
C SER A 66 16.25 8.93 0.42
N SER A 67 15.52 9.88 0.99
CA SER A 67 14.09 9.73 1.27
C SER A 67 13.26 9.53 0.01
N ALA A 68 13.54 10.26 -1.08
CA ALA A 68 12.86 10.09 -2.35
C ALA A 68 13.01 8.67 -2.92
N GLU A 69 14.19 8.07 -2.75
CA GLU A 69 14.43 6.68 -3.15
C GLU A 69 13.67 5.68 -2.28
N ALA A 70 13.62 5.91 -0.96
CA ALA A 70 12.86 5.09 -0.03
C ALA A 70 11.36 5.12 -0.36
N GLU A 71 10.81 6.31 -0.60
CA GLU A 71 9.43 6.51 -1.03
C GLU A 71 9.16 5.79 -2.35
N TYR A 72 10.05 5.93 -3.33
CA TYR A 72 9.89 5.29 -4.62
C TYR A 72 9.78 3.76 -4.52
N LYS A 73 10.65 3.14 -3.72
CA LYS A 73 10.61 1.70 -3.43
C LYS A 73 9.35 1.29 -2.68
N GLY A 74 8.81 2.17 -1.81
CA GLY A 74 7.52 1.99 -1.16
C GLY A 74 6.38 1.94 -2.18
N VAL A 75 6.35 2.91 -3.10
CA VAL A 75 5.39 2.99 -4.21
C VAL A 75 5.45 1.76 -5.11
N ALA A 76 6.64 1.33 -5.53
CA ALA A 76 6.78 0.14 -6.37
C ALA A 76 6.22 -1.12 -5.69
N ASN A 77 6.43 -1.26 -4.37
CA ASN A 77 5.86 -2.34 -3.57
C ASN A 77 4.33 -2.29 -3.49
N VAL A 78 3.74 -1.14 -3.19
CA VAL A 78 2.28 -1.06 -3.08
C VAL A 78 1.61 -1.24 -4.45
N VAL A 79 2.28 -0.81 -5.53
CA VAL A 79 1.81 -1.01 -6.90
C VAL A 79 1.81 -2.50 -7.28
N SER A 80 2.88 -3.24 -6.96
CA SER A 80 2.93 -4.67 -7.23
C SER A 80 1.87 -5.44 -6.44
N GLU A 81 1.68 -5.09 -5.16
CA GLU A 81 0.61 -5.64 -4.32
C GLU A 81 -0.78 -5.33 -4.90
N SER A 82 -1.02 -4.09 -5.32
CA SER A 82 -2.31 -3.69 -5.90
C SER A 82 -2.59 -4.42 -7.21
N CYS A 83 -1.57 -4.62 -8.05
CA CYS A 83 -1.66 -5.43 -9.26
C CYS A 83 -1.98 -6.90 -8.95
N TRP A 84 -1.32 -7.47 -7.93
CA TRP A 84 -1.59 -8.83 -7.49
C TRP A 84 -3.03 -8.99 -7.00
N ILE A 85 -3.51 -8.09 -6.15
CA ILE A 85 -4.90 -8.07 -5.67
C ILE A 85 -5.88 -7.95 -6.84
N ARG A 86 -5.60 -7.07 -7.81
CA ARG A 86 -6.48 -6.90 -8.98
C ARG A 86 -6.55 -8.18 -9.82
N ASN A 87 -5.42 -8.84 -10.04
CA ASN A 87 -5.38 -10.12 -10.75
C ASN A 87 -6.12 -11.22 -9.98
N LEU A 88 -5.94 -11.28 -8.65
CA LEU A 88 -6.67 -12.21 -7.80
C LEU A 88 -8.19 -12.00 -7.90
N LEU A 89 -8.65 -10.75 -7.87
CA LEU A 89 -10.07 -10.42 -8.03
C LEU A 89 -10.60 -10.75 -9.43
N LEU A 90 -9.77 -10.61 -10.47
CA LEU A 90 -10.11 -11.05 -11.82
C LEU A 90 -10.33 -12.58 -11.88
N GLU A 91 -9.44 -13.37 -11.26
CA GLU A 91 -9.59 -14.83 -11.18
C GLU A 91 -10.81 -15.26 -10.36
N LEU A 92 -11.16 -14.49 -9.34
CA LEU A 92 -12.37 -14.69 -8.53
C LEU A 92 -13.65 -14.17 -9.19
N HIS A 93 -13.59 -13.73 -10.45
CA HIS A 93 -14.73 -13.22 -11.23
C HIS A 93 -15.34 -11.91 -10.69
N PHE A 94 -14.56 -11.10 -9.97
CA PHE A 94 -14.90 -9.76 -9.50
C PHE A 94 -14.00 -8.70 -10.14
N PRO A 95 -14.12 -8.43 -11.46
CA PRO A 95 -13.25 -7.48 -12.14
C PRO A 95 -13.45 -6.05 -11.61
N ILE A 96 -12.36 -5.39 -11.21
CA ILE A 96 -12.35 -3.96 -10.93
C ILE A 96 -12.06 -3.21 -12.24
N SER A 97 -13.08 -2.55 -12.78
CA SER A 97 -12.98 -1.74 -14.01
C SER A 97 -12.46 -0.32 -13.76
N THR A 98 -12.38 0.12 -12.51
CA THR A 98 -11.87 1.44 -12.15
C THR A 98 -10.35 1.45 -12.04
N THR A 99 -9.76 2.58 -12.41
CA THR A 99 -8.33 2.83 -12.22
C THR A 99 -8.00 2.83 -10.73
N THR A 100 -6.97 2.09 -10.33
CA THR A 100 -6.52 2.04 -8.93
C THR A 100 -5.81 3.34 -8.58
N VAL A 101 -6.23 3.98 -7.49
CA VAL A 101 -5.61 5.22 -7.03
C VAL A 101 -4.51 4.88 -6.03
N VAL A 102 -3.29 5.35 -6.27
CA VAL A 102 -2.17 5.19 -5.33
C VAL A 102 -1.81 6.55 -4.75
N HIS A 103 -1.96 6.67 -3.44
CA HIS A 103 -1.66 7.85 -2.65
C HIS A 103 -0.29 7.73 -2.01
N CYS A 104 0.55 8.74 -2.23
CA CYS A 104 1.90 8.83 -1.70
C CYS A 104 2.12 10.27 -1.22
N ASP A 105 2.93 10.45 -0.18
CA ASP A 105 3.20 11.76 0.44
C ASP A 105 4.28 12.58 -0.31
N ASN A 106 5.01 11.95 -1.23
CA ASN A 106 6.12 12.57 -1.93
C ASN A 106 5.78 12.96 -3.38
N VAL A 107 5.68 14.28 -3.60
CA VAL A 107 5.43 14.91 -4.91
C VAL A 107 6.44 14.45 -5.97
N SER A 108 7.70 14.17 -5.59
CA SER A 108 8.72 13.74 -6.55
C SER A 108 8.38 12.39 -7.19
N VAL A 109 7.69 11.50 -6.48
CA VAL A 109 7.32 10.19 -7.02
C VAL A 109 6.21 10.30 -8.06
N VAL A 110 5.26 11.21 -7.84
CA VAL A 110 4.21 11.56 -8.83
C VAL A 110 4.85 12.21 -10.06
N TYR A 111 5.82 13.10 -9.87
CA TYR A 111 6.49 13.77 -10.97
C TYR A 111 7.37 12.82 -11.81
N VAL A 112 8.12 11.94 -11.15
CA VAL A 112 8.98 10.94 -11.81
C VAL A 112 8.18 9.87 -12.53
N SER A 113 7.00 9.49 -12.03
CA SER A 113 6.10 8.58 -12.76
C SER A 113 5.45 9.21 -14.00
N GLY A 114 5.34 10.54 -14.05
CA GLY A 114 4.76 11.27 -15.19
C GLY A 114 5.76 11.79 -16.24
N ASN A 115 7.06 11.94 -15.92
CA ASN A 115 8.03 12.60 -16.81
C ASN A 115 9.26 11.72 -17.15
N PRO A 116 9.50 11.37 -18.44
CA PRO A 116 10.59 10.49 -18.85
C PRO A 116 12.01 11.11 -18.79
N VAL A 117 12.16 12.42 -18.54
CA VAL A 117 13.43 13.14 -18.81
C VAL A 117 14.46 13.12 -17.66
N GLN A 118 14.11 12.71 -16.44
CA GLN A 118 15.08 12.66 -15.31
C GLN A 118 15.65 11.25 -15.08
N HIS A 119 16.73 10.90 -15.79
CA HIS A 119 17.39 9.59 -15.69
C HIS A 119 18.87 9.62 -15.28
N GLN A 120 19.45 10.79 -14.96
CA GLN A 120 20.89 10.85 -14.71
C GLN A 120 21.36 10.44 -13.30
N CYS A 121 20.48 10.27 -12.30
CA CYS A 121 20.89 9.95 -10.91
C CYS A 121 20.17 8.77 -10.22
N THR A 122 19.42 7.92 -10.95
CA THR A 122 18.50 6.92 -10.35
C THR A 122 18.65 5.51 -10.95
N LYS A 123 19.86 5.11 -11.36
CA LYS A 123 20.12 3.79 -11.97
C LYS A 123 19.68 2.61 -11.08
N HIS A 124 19.79 2.76 -9.76
CA HIS A 124 19.48 1.71 -8.78
C HIS A 124 17.98 1.58 -8.44
N ILE A 125 17.13 2.52 -8.87
CA ILE A 125 15.67 2.43 -8.78
C ILE A 125 14.99 2.48 -10.16
N GLU A 126 15.77 2.40 -11.24
CA GLU A 126 15.29 2.57 -12.60
C GLU A 126 14.24 1.51 -12.98
N MET A 127 14.43 0.26 -12.53
CA MET A 127 13.46 -0.82 -12.78
C MET A 127 12.13 -0.57 -12.09
N ASP A 128 12.15 -0.14 -10.83
CA ASP A 128 10.96 0.25 -10.09
C ASP A 128 10.28 1.44 -10.80
N ILE A 129 11.08 2.37 -11.33
CA ILE A 129 10.60 3.53 -12.10
C ILE A 129 9.84 3.09 -13.34
N HIS A 130 10.47 2.27 -14.18
CA HIS A 130 9.84 1.77 -15.40
C HIS A 130 8.60 0.93 -15.10
N PHE A 131 8.62 0.10 -14.06
CA PHE A 131 7.49 -0.73 -13.67
C PHE A 131 6.24 0.12 -13.31
N VAL A 132 6.38 1.09 -12.41
CA VAL A 132 5.24 1.94 -12.02
C VAL A 132 4.75 2.76 -13.22
N ARG A 133 5.67 3.29 -14.04
CA ARG A 133 5.33 4.05 -15.25
C ARG A 133 4.54 3.23 -16.27
N GLU A 134 4.94 1.98 -16.50
CA GLU A 134 4.21 1.08 -17.39
C GLU A 134 2.76 0.91 -16.91
N LYS A 135 2.57 0.70 -15.61
CA LYS A 135 1.23 0.53 -15.02
C LYS A 135 0.37 1.81 -15.09
N VAL A 136 0.98 2.98 -14.93
CA VAL A 136 0.31 4.28 -15.15
C VAL A 136 -0.07 4.46 -16.62
N SER A 137 0.85 4.14 -17.54
CA SER A 137 0.62 4.27 -18.99
C SER A 137 -0.47 3.35 -19.51
N LEU A 138 -0.62 2.17 -18.89
CA LEU A 138 -1.72 1.23 -19.17
C LEU A 138 -3.08 1.67 -18.57
N GLY A 139 -3.15 2.83 -17.90
CA GLY A 139 -4.35 3.35 -17.25
C GLY A 139 -4.82 2.50 -16.06
N GLN A 140 -3.98 1.57 -15.59
CA GLN A 140 -4.29 0.66 -14.49
C GLN A 140 -4.14 1.38 -13.14
N LEU A 141 -3.29 2.40 -13.11
CA LEU A 141 -3.01 3.23 -11.94
C LEU A 141 -3.22 4.71 -12.27
N PHE A 142 -3.70 5.45 -11.27
CA PHE A 142 -3.66 6.90 -11.23
C PHE A 142 -2.90 7.29 -9.96
N GLY A 143 -1.76 7.95 -10.12
CA GLY A 143 -1.06 8.56 -8.99
C GLY A 143 -1.77 9.84 -8.61
N ASP A 144 -2.35 9.89 -7.41
CA ASP A 144 -2.97 11.10 -6.89
C ASP A 144 -2.20 11.58 -5.66
N PHE A 145 -1.71 12.82 -5.72
CA PHE A 145 -1.01 13.44 -4.60
C PHE A 145 -2.03 13.88 -3.56
N ARG A 146 -1.97 13.28 -2.37
CA ARG A 146 -2.80 13.72 -1.25
C ARG A 146 -1.90 14.00 -0.06
N SER A 147 -1.81 15.27 0.33
CA SER A 147 -1.13 15.67 1.56
C SER A 147 -1.74 14.91 2.74
N SER A 148 -0.87 14.43 3.64
CA SER A 148 -1.12 13.48 4.73
C SER A 148 -2.15 13.91 5.79
N LEU A 149 -2.90 14.99 5.55
CA LEU A 149 -3.76 15.67 6.53
C LEU A 149 -5.24 15.26 6.51
N ASN A 150 -5.66 14.21 5.79
CA ASN A 150 -7.06 13.74 5.81
C ASN A 150 -7.22 12.21 5.76
N VAL A 151 -6.28 11.46 6.33
CA VAL A 151 -6.55 10.06 6.68
C VAL A 151 -7.22 10.09 8.05
N ARG A 152 -8.55 9.86 8.11
CA ARG A 152 -9.16 9.53 9.40
C ARG A 152 -8.49 8.24 9.88
N PRO A 153 -7.83 8.22 11.05
CA PRO A 153 -7.36 6.97 11.60
C PRO A 153 -8.56 6.03 11.79
N PRO A 154 -8.38 4.70 11.65
CA PRO A 154 -9.41 3.75 12.05
C PRO A 154 -9.80 4.06 13.50
N PRO A 155 -11.10 3.99 13.86
CA PRO A 155 -11.52 4.27 15.23
C PRO A 155 -10.75 3.34 16.17
N VAL A 156 -9.85 3.93 16.96
CA VAL A 156 -9.18 3.24 18.06
C VAL A 156 -10.29 2.88 19.04
N SER A 157 -10.57 1.58 19.16
CA SER A 157 -11.38 1.02 20.24
C SER A 157 -10.69 1.34 21.57
N THR A 158 -10.97 2.52 22.10
CA THR A 158 -10.51 2.90 23.43
C THR A 158 -11.47 2.25 24.41
N THR A 159 -11.12 1.06 24.90
CA THR A 159 -11.84 0.42 25.99
C THR A 159 -10.85 -0.02 27.08
N GLY A 160 -10.77 0.80 28.14
CA GLY A 160 -10.30 0.48 29.51
C GLY A 160 -8.78 0.30 29.67
N ALA A 161 -8.05 0.97 30.57
CA ALA A 161 -8.18 0.94 32.04
C ALA A 161 -8.49 -0.49 32.50
N TYR A 162 -7.58 -1.30 33.03
CA TYR A 162 -6.51 -1.09 34.01
C TYR A 162 -5.23 -1.85 33.65
#